data_AF-A0A652KUP5-F1
#
_entry.id   AF-A0A652KUP5-F1
#
_cell.length_a   1.000
_cell.length_b   1.000
_cell.length_c   1.000
_cell.angle_alpha   90.00
_cell.angle_beta   90.00
_cell.angle_gamma   90.00
#
_symmetry.space_group_name_H-M   'P 1'
#
loop_
_entity.id
_entity.type
_entity.pdbx_description
1 polymer ?
#
loop_
_entity_poly.entity_id
_entity_poly.type
_entity_poly.pdbx_seq_one_letter_code
_entity_poly.pdbx_strand_id
1 'polypeptide(L)' 'GCTSRMAPQRPHHHLVCGRCGAIRDVHPSGNPLADLPDDERFGFTVSDVEVTYRGICPNCAATA' A
#
# COMPACT_ATOMS: atom_id res chain seq x y z
N GLY A 1 0.46 33.39 8.19
CA GLY A 1 -0.20 32.48 7.25
C GLY A 1 0.85 31.62 6.57
N CYS A 2 0.95 30.35 6.95
CA CYS A 2 1.82 29.39 6.27
C CYS A 2 0.98 28.61 5.26
N THR A 3 0.84 29.11 4.03
CA THR A 3 0.24 28.34 2.94
C THR A 3 1.33 27.56 2.23
N SER A 4 1.88 26.55 2.90
CA SER A 4 2.61 25.51 2.20
C SER A 4 1.57 24.65 1.50
N ARG A 5 1.40 24.84 0.18
CA ARG A 5 0.58 23.95 -0.64
C ARG A 5 1.28 22.60 -0.68
N MET A 6 0.99 21.75 0.29
CA MET A 6 1.37 20.35 0.28
C MET A 6 0.74 19.75 -0.98
N ALA A 7 1.57 19.33 -1.94
CA ALA A 7 1.08 18.59 -3.09
C ALA A 7 0.34 17.34 -2.56
N PRO A 8 -0.80 16.96 -3.15
CA PRO A 8 -1.53 15.79 -2.70
C PRO A 8 -0.61 14.57 -2.86
N GLN A 9 -0.21 14.00 -1.73
CA GLN A 9 0.44 12.70 -1.66
C GLN A 9 -0.48 11.70 -2.35
N ARG A 10 -0.03 11.15 -3.48
CA ARG A 10 -0.79 10.12 -4.19
C ARG A 10 -0.85 8.89 -3.28
N PRO A 11 -2.00 8.21 -3.20
CA PRO A 11 -2.08 6.92 -2.53
C PRO A 11 -1.00 6.01 -3.11
N HIS A 12 -0.12 5.53 -2.25
CA HIS A 12 0.89 4.55 -2.57
C HIS A 12 0.86 3.48 -1.50
N HIS A 13 1.25 2.27 -1.89
CA HIS A 13 1.42 1.15 -0.99
C HIS A 13 2.86 0.68 -1.06
N HIS A 14 3.24 -0.18 -0.12
CA HIS A 14 4.61 -0.68 -0.02
C HIS A 14 4.69 -2.12 -0.49
N LEU A 15 5.63 -2.40 -1.40
CA LEU A 15 6.07 -3.76 -1.73
C LEU A 15 7.36 -4.06 -0.98
N VAL A 16 7.31 -5.06 -0.09
CA VAL A 16 8.41 -5.44 0.81
C VAL A 16 8.98 -6.80 0.42
N CYS A 17 10.30 -6.88 0.29
CA CYS A 17 11.02 -8.13 0.08
C CYS A 17 11.07 -8.95 1.37
N GLY A 18 10.58 -10.19 1.35
CA GLY A 18 10.60 -11.10 2.50
C GLY A 18 11.99 -11.62 2.88
N ARG A 19 13.01 -11.46 2.03
CA ARG A 19 14.39 -11.93 2.30
C ARG A 19 15.31 -10.85 2.84
N CYS A 20 15.32 -9.68 2.22
CA CYS A 20 16.26 -8.59 2.58
C CYS A 20 15.57 -7.34 3.12
N GLY A 21 14.23 -7.29 3.17
CA GLY A 21 13.49 -6.14 3.66
C GLY A 21 13.45 -4.93 2.70
N ALA A 22 14.00 -5.04 1.49
CA ALA A 22 13.93 -3.96 0.50
C ALA A 22 12.49 -3.53 0.22
N ILE A 23 12.25 -2.21 0.18
CA ILE A 23 10.92 -1.61 0.00
C ILE A 23 10.87 -0.87 -1.36
N ARG A 24 9.71 -0.94 -2.01
CA ARG A 24 9.36 -0.16 -3.21
C ARG A 24 7.96 0.42 -3.06
N ASP A 25 7.82 1.68 -3.43
CA ASP A 25 6.50 2.32 -3.55
C ASP A 25 5.79 1.79 -4.79
N VAL A 26 4.53 1.43 -4.63
CA VAL A 26 3.66 0.98 -5.72
C VAL A 26 2.39 1.82 -5.75
N HIS A 27 1.84 2.00 -6.95
CA HIS A 27 0.64 2.81 -7.19
C HIS A 27 -0.44 1.96 -7.88
N PRO A 28 -1.11 1.04 -7.17
CA PRO A 28 -2.23 0.31 -7.73
C PRO A 28 -3.34 1.27 -8.14
N SER A 29 -4.03 0.96 -9.24
CA SER A 29 -5.12 1.78 -9.77
C SER A 29 -6.45 1.61 -9.04
N GLY A 30 -6.58 0.60 -8.18
CA GLY A 30 -7.78 0.31 -7.39
C GLY A 30 -7.94 1.22 -6.17
N ASN A 31 -9.15 1.23 -5.61
CA ASN A 31 -9.42 1.86 -4.32
C ASN A 31 -9.58 0.75 -3.26
N PRO A 32 -8.56 0.47 -2.45
CA PRO A 32 -8.62 -0.63 -1.47
C PRO A 32 -9.75 -0.46 -0.44
N LEU A 33 -10.25 0.75 -0.20
CA LEU A 33 -11.43 0.97 0.65
C LEU A 33 -12.71 0.49 -0.01
N ALA A 34 -12.82 0.65 -1.33
CA ALA A 34 -13.97 0.20 -2.11
C ALA A 34 -13.91 -1.31 -2.37
N ASP A 35 -12.71 -1.90 -2.33
CA ASP A 35 -12.50 -3.34 -2.54
C ASP A 35 -12.94 -4.19 -1.34
N LEU A 36 -13.20 -3.59 -0.16
CA LEU A 36 -13.79 -4.29 0.99
C LEU A 36 -15.33 -4.37 0.85
N PRO A 37 -15.91 -5.58 0.68
CA PRO A 37 -17.36 -5.75 0.54
C PRO A 37 -18.13 -5.31 1.80
N ASP A 38 -19.36 -4.83 1.63
CA ASP A 38 -20.16 -4.29 2.74
C ASP A 38 -20.53 -5.34 3.80
N ASP A 39 -20.74 -6.59 3.40
CA ASP A 39 -20.99 -7.72 4.30
C ASP A 39 -19.74 -8.12 5.10
N GLU A 40 -18.55 -7.92 4.53
CA GLU A 40 -17.25 -8.08 5.20
C GLU A 40 -16.84 -6.85 6.02
N ARG A 41 -17.63 -5.77 6.03
CA ARG A 41 -17.40 -4.63 6.95
C ARG A 41 -17.89 -4.91 8.36
N PHE A 42 -18.71 -5.94 8.59
CA PHE A 42 -19.22 -6.34 9.90
C PHE A 42 -19.76 -5.19 10.78
N GLY A 43 -20.40 -4.20 10.14
CA GLY A 43 -20.97 -3.03 10.82
C GLY A 43 -19.98 -1.91 11.19
N PHE A 44 -18.71 -2.01 10.77
CA PHE A 44 -17.72 -0.96 10.97
C PHE A 44 -17.88 0.18 9.94
N THR A 45 -17.79 1.42 10.42
CA THR A 45 -17.56 2.60 9.56
C THR A 45 -16.06 2.68 9.26
N VAL A 46 -15.66 2.27 8.07
CA VAL A 46 -14.24 2.21 7.67
C VAL A 46 -13.78 3.58 7.16
N SER A 47 -12.71 4.12 7.76
CA SER A 47 -12.16 5.44 7.41
C SER A 47 -10.83 5.38 6.64
N ASP A 48 -10.08 4.28 6.71
CA ASP A 48 -8.77 4.14 6.10
C ASP A 48 -8.40 2.66 5.84
N VAL A 49 -7.41 2.43 4.97
CA VAL A 49 -6.88 1.10 4.66
C VAL A 49 -5.38 1.16 4.35
N GLU A 50 -4.63 0.25 4.96
CA GLU A 50 -3.20 0.07 4.67
C GLU A 50 -2.98 -1.26 3.96
N VAL A 51 -2.39 -1.23 2.76
CA VAL A 51 -2.04 -2.43 1.99
C VAL A 51 -0.52 -2.60 1.98
N THR A 52 -0.05 -3.78 2.40
CA THR A 52 1.35 -4.19 2.27
C THR A 52 1.47 -5.37 1.32
N TYR A 53 2.17 -5.19 0.20
CA TYR A 53 2.52 -6.26 -0.70
C TYR A 53 3.80 -6.94 -0.21
N ARG A 54 3.84 -8.27 -0.21
CA ARG A 54 5.03 -9.06 0.13
C ARG A 54 5.47 -9.90 -1.07
N GLY A 55 6.76 -9.87 -1.36
CA GLY A 55 7.36 -10.63 -2.46
C GLY A 55 8.86 -10.89 -2.23
N ILE A 56 9.57 -11.26 -3.30
CA ILE A 56 11.02 -11.42 -3.29
C ILE A 56 11.61 -10.49 -4.35
N CYS A 57 12.58 -9.65 -3.98
CA CYS A 57 13.20 -8.74 -4.93
C CYS A 57 14.10 -9.49 -5.93
N PRO A 58 14.36 -8.93 -7.13
CA PRO A 58 15.17 -9.58 -8.16
C PRO A 58 16.56 -10.03 -7.65
N ASN A 59 17.22 -9.20 -6.83
CA ASN A 59 18.53 -9.54 -6.25
C ASN A 59 18.46 -10.80 -5.39
N CYS A 60 17.45 -10.90 -4.52
CA CYS A 60 17.27 -12.08 -3.69
C CYS A 60 16.86 -13.29 -4.54
N ALA A 61 15.96 -13.13 -5.52
CA ALA A 61 15.56 -14.22 -6.40
C ALA A 61 16.76 -14.79 -7.20
N ALA A 62 17.70 -13.95 -7.62
CA ALA A 62 18.92 -14.35 -8.29
C ALA A 62 19.99 -14.96 -7.36
N THR A 63 19.83 -14.81 -6.04
CA THR A 63 20.70 -15.40 -5.00
C THR A 63 20.01 -16.62 -4.35
N ALA A 64 19.04 -17.23 -5.02
CA ALA A 64 18.40 -18.47 -4.57
C ALA A 64 19.23 -19.67 -4.99
#